data_AF-A0A9C7VY51-F1
#
_entry.id   AF-A0A9C7VY51-F1
#
_cell.length_a   1.000
_cell.length_b   1.000
_cell.length_c   1.000
_cell.angle_alpha   90.00
_cell.angle_beta   90.00
_cell.angle_gamma   90.00
#
_symmetry.space_group_name_H-M   'P 1'
#
loop_
_entity.id
_entity.type
_entity.pdbx_description
1 polymer ?
#
loop_
_entity_poly.entity_id
_entity_poly.type
_entity_poly.pdbx_seq_one_letter_code
_entity_poly.pdbx_strand_id
1 'polypeptide(L)'
;MADKKLYEKMVNEAVGAAKSVLGVIREHRGGKFSLTHCKPYVDAVNAMKPIEGQSKEVFDLHVQSVNAHYEILCSLTDYIRPEDDPFVEHYQTPPILEILYEEDPEFKKSMDKFIDAIAENKALIGREAARRYGGMYGPTCVVDFAMSVGSVPNVVNRILTGLDIPDDHKKTILAAKSWGMNTSYGIGAAFRAAVEEGKTLAEA
;
A
#
# COMPACT_ATOMS: atom_id res chain seq x y z
N MET A 1 -16.34 -21.96 -8.73
CA MET A 1 -14.88 -22.03 -8.93
C MET A 1 -14.51 -20.85 -9.79
N ALA A 2 -13.62 -19.99 -9.32
CA ALA A 2 -13.21 -18.84 -10.12
C ALA A 2 -12.50 -19.29 -11.41
N ASP A 3 -12.69 -18.51 -12.46
CA ASP A 3 -12.30 -18.84 -13.82
C ASP A 3 -10.77 -18.94 -13.94
N LYS A 4 -10.27 -20.11 -14.37
CA LYS A 4 -8.84 -20.37 -14.60
C LYS A 4 -8.23 -19.29 -15.51
N LYS A 5 -8.99 -18.82 -16.50
CA LYS A 5 -8.57 -17.77 -17.43
C LYS A 5 -8.38 -16.42 -16.72
N LEU A 6 -9.25 -16.09 -15.78
CA LEU A 6 -9.13 -14.89 -14.95
C LEU A 6 -7.87 -14.95 -14.07
N TYR A 7 -7.64 -16.08 -13.40
CA TYR A 7 -6.45 -16.24 -12.56
C TYR A 7 -5.16 -16.21 -13.36
N GLU A 8 -5.10 -16.92 -14.49
CA GLU A 8 -3.95 -16.90 -15.38
C GLU A 8 -3.64 -15.49 -15.86
N LYS A 9 -4.67 -14.73 -16.26
CA LYS A 9 -4.53 -13.32 -16.62
C LYS A 9 -3.95 -12.48 -15.47
N MET A 10 -4.54 -12.56 -14.28
CA MET A 10 -4.09 -11.80 -13.11
C MET A 10 -2.64 -12.09 -12.77
N VAL A 11 -2.23 -13.37 -12.81
CA VAL A 11 -0.84 -13.78 -12.59
C VAL A 11 0.09 -13.23 -13.67
N ASN A 12 -0.28 -13.36 -14.94
CA ASN A 12 0.55 -12.90 -16.05
C ASN A 12 0.73 -11.38 -16.05
N GLU A 13 -0.32 -10.60 -15.79
CA GLU A 13 -0.24 -9.14 -15.67
C GLU A 13 0.61 -8.72 -14.47
N ALA A 14 0.41 -9.33 -13.29
CA ALA A 14 1.20 -9.03 -12.10
C ALA A 14 2.68 -9.38 -12.28
N VAL A 15 2.98 -10.57 -12.82
CA VAL A 15 4.36 -11.01 -13.10
C VAL A 15 4.99 -10.17 -14.21
N GLY A 16 4.22 -9.79 -15.23
CA GLY A 16 4.68 -8.93 -16.32
C GLY A 16 5.11 -7.55 -15.81
N ALA A 17 4.26 -6.91 -15.00
CA ALA A 17 4.57 -5.64 -14.37
C ALA A 17 5.78 -5.73 -13.41
N ALA A 18 5.89 -6.81 -12.63
CA ALA A 18 7.05 -7.02 -11.76
C ALA A 18 8.35 -7.21 -12.57
N LYS A 19 8.28 -7.96 -13.68
CA LYS A 19 9.44 -8.20 -14.56
C LYS A 19 9.91 -6.93 -15.26
N SER A 20 9.01 -6.02 -15.65
CA SER A 20 9.42 -4.75 -16.27
C SER A 20 10.23 -3.89 -15.29
N VAL A 21 9.82 -3.82 -14.01
CA VAL A 21 10.58 -3.15 -12.95
C VAL A 21 11.92 -3.84 -12.68
N LEU A 22 11.91 -5.17 -12.53
CA LEU A 22 13.16 -5.93 -12.29
C LEU A 22 14.15 -5.83 -13.45
N GLY A 23 13.66 -5.73 -14.69
CA GLY A 23 14.49 -5.50 -15.87
C GLY A 23 15.26 -4.19 -15.76
N VAL A 24 14.54 -3.10 -15.47
CA VAL A 24 15.12 -1.76 -15.24
C VAL A 24 16.13 -1.78 -14.10
N ILE A 25 15.80 -2.42 -12.98
CA ILE A 25 16.73 -2.54 -11.84
C ILE A 25 17.99 -3.30 -12.26
N ARG A 26 17.87 -4.41 -12.99
CA ARG A 26 19.04 -5.18 -13.43
C ARG A 26 19.98 -4.38 -14.32
N GLU A 27 19.42 -3.55 -15.20
CA GLU A 27 20.18 -2.73 -16.13
C GLU A 27 20.82 -1.51 -15.47
N HIS A 28 20.09 -0.83 -14.58
CA HIS A 28 20.49 0.49 -14.06
C HIS A 28 20.91 0.50 -12.58
N ARG A 29 20.86 -0.64 -11.87
CA ARG A 29 21.27 -0.74 -10.45
C ARG A 29 22.68 -0.19 -10.21
N GLY A 30 22.80 0.66 -9.20
CA GLY A 30 24.06 1.32 -8.84
C GLY A 30 24.47 2.48 -9.76
N GLY A 31 23.68 2.77 -10.81
CA GLY A 31 23.82 3.94 -11.65
C GLY A 31 22.89 5.09 -11.24
N LYS A 32 22.89 6.17 -12.03
CA LYS A 32 21.95 7.28 -11.86
C LYS A 32 20.55 6.86 -12.33
N PHE A 33 19.57 6.96 -11.45
CA PHE A 33 18.17 6.74 -11.80
C PHE A 33 17.59 7.95 -12.56
N SER A 34 16.72 7.67 -13.52
CA SER A 34 15.92 8.64 -14.28
C SER A 34 14.48 8.16 -14.30
N LEU A 35 13.51 9.06 -14.16
CA LEU A 35 12.08 8.73 -14.21
C LEU A 35 11.69 8.08 -15.54
N THR A 36 12.36 8.43 -16.64
CA THR A 36 12.13 7.79 -17.94
C THR A 36 12.47 6.30 -17.96
N HIS A 37 13.31 5.83 -17.03
CA HIS A 37 13.55 4.38 -16.85
C HIS A 37 12.30 3.64 -16.39
N CYS A 38 11.27 4.31 -15.86
CA CYS A 38 10.00 3.70 -15.46
C CYS A 38 9.09 3.36 -16.66
N LYS A 39 9.41 3.82 -17.88
CA LYS A 39 8.56 3.62 -19.06
C LYS A 39 8.14 2.16 -19.32
N PRO A 40 8.99 1.13 -19.13
CA PRO A 40 8.59 -0.26 -19.30
C PRO A 40 7.45 -0.70 -18.36
N TYR A 41 7.36 -0.12 -17.16
CA TYR A 41 6.24 -0.38 -16.25
C TYR A 41 4.95 0.26 -16.77
N VAL A 42 5.03 1.51 -17.23
CA VAL A 42 3.89 2.22 -17.85
C VAL A 42 3.37 1.45 -19.06
N ASP A 43 4.26 0.92 -19.91
CA ASP A 43 3.89 0.11 -21.07
C ASP A 43 3.22 -1.21 -20.68
N ALA A 44 3.71 -1.87 -19.63
CA ALA A 44 3.09 -3.09 -19.11
C ALA A 44 1.66 -2.82 -18.59
N VAL A 45 1.45 -1.69 -17.90
CA VAL A 45 0.11 -1.27 -17.43
C VAL A 45 -0.80 -0.91 -18.60
N ASN A 46 -0.30 -0.17 -19.61
CA ASN A 46 -1.05 0.19 -20.80
C ASN A 46 -1.53 -1.01 -21.63
N ALA A 47 -0.87 -2.15 -21.51
CA ALA A 47 -1.27 -3.39 -22.17
C ALA A 47 -2.40 -4.13 -21.45
N MET A 48 -2.71 -3.79 -20.19
CA MET A 48 -3.76 -4.44 -19.42
C MET A 48 -5.14 -4.14 -20.00
N LYS A 49 -5.98 -5.16 -20.11
CA LYS A 49 -7.36 -5.03 -20.63
C LYS A 49 -8.33 -5.81 -19.76
N PRO A 50 -9.53 -5.31 -19.47
CA PRO A 50 -10.53 -6.08 -18.76
C PRO A 50 -10.94 -7.31 -19.58
N ILE A 51 -11.19 -8.43 -18.91
CA ILE A 51 -11.94 -9.57 -19.47
C ILE A 51 -13.32 -9.67 -18.82
N GLU A 52 -14.12 -10.65 -19.24
CA GLU A 52 -15.42 -10.94 -18.63
C GLU A 52 -15.31 -11.05 -17.09
N GLY A 53 -16.23 -10.38 -16.40
CA GLY A 53 -16.24 -10.30 -14.93
C GLY A 53 -15.33 -9.22 -14.32
N GLN A 54 -14.61 -8.44 -15.12
CA GLN A 54 -13.81 -7.30 -14.66
C GLN A 54 -14.42 -5.97 -15.11
N SER A 55 -14.46 -4.98 -14.21
CA SER A 55 -14.93 -3.61 -14.55
C SER A 55 -13.93 -2.91 -15.46
N LYS A 56 -14.44 -2.33 -16.55
CA LYS A 56 -13.61 -1.52 -17.46
C LYS A 56 -13.14 -0.25 -16.76
N GLU A 57 -14.01 0.36 -15.99
CA GLU A 57 -13.78 1.61 -15.27
C GLU A 57 -12.60 1.46 -14.30
N VAL A 58 -12.49 0.32 -13.60
CA VAL A 58 -11.36 0.03 -12.72
C VAL A 58 -10.04 -0.06 -13.49
N PHE A 59 -10.02 -0.69 -14.66
CA PHE A 59 -8.82 -0.76 -15.51
C PHE A 59 -8.47 0.60 -16.08
N ASP A 60 -9.44 1.34 -16.59
CA ASP A 60 -9.25 2.69 -17.12
C ASP A 60 -8.67 3.61 -16.04
N LEU A 61 -9.21 3.58 -14.82
CA LEU A 61 -8.69 4.35 -13.68
C LEU A 61 -7.25 3.99 -13.36
N HIS A 62 -6.90 2.70 -13.32
CA HIS A 62 -5.52 2.27 -13.07
C HIS A 62 -4.57 2.74 -14.16
N VAL A 63 -4.93 2.54 -15.44
CA VAL A 63 -4.12 2.93 -16.59
C VAL A 63 -3.94 4.44 -16.65
N GLN A 64 -5.02 5.20 -16.54
CA GLN A 64 -4.98 6.67 -16.55
C GLN A 64 -4.15 7.21 -15.39
N SER A 65 -4.31 6.63 -14.19
CA SER A 65 -3.51 7.01 -13.02
C SER A 65 -2.02 6.81 -13.29
N VAL A 66 -1.59 5.64 -13.79
CA VAL A 66 -0.17 5.38 -14.06
C VAL A 66 0.41 6.33 -15.12
N ASN A 67 -0.33 6.60 -16.20
CA ASN A 67 0.15 7.55 -17.22
C ASN A 67 0.22 8.97 -16.65
N ALA A 68 -0.79 9.43 -15.92
CA ALA A 68 -0.80 10.74 -15.30
C ALA A 68 0.39 10.91 -14.34
N HIS A 69 0.66 9.93 -13.47
CA HIS A 69 1.83 9.97 -12.59
C HIS A 69 3.13 10.05 -13.37
N TYR A 70 3.31 9.21 -14.39
CA TYR A 70 4.53 9.22 -15.20
C TYR A 70 4.75 10.56 -15.90
N GLU A 71 3.72 11.09 -16.56
CA GLU A 71 3.78 12.35 -17.31
C GLU A 71 4.03 13.54 -16.38
N ILE A 72 3.28 13.64 -15.28
CA ILE A 72 3.45 14.72 -14.30
C ILE A 72 4.84 14.67 -13.70
N LEU A 73 5.30 13.52 -13.21
CA LEU A 73 6.62 13.41 -12.57
C LEU A 73 7.75 13.73 -13.56
N CYS A 74 7.69 13.19 -14.79
CA CYS A 74 8.67 13.52 -15.83
C CYS A 74 8.65 15.00 -16.24
N SER A 75 7.51 15.69 -16.09
CA SER A 75 7.43 17.14 -16.34
C SER A 75 8.04 17.99 -15.22
N LEU A 76 8.08 17.46 -13.99
CA LEU A 76 8.52 18.18 -12.80
C LEU A 76 10.01 17.99 -12.50
N THR A 77 10.57 16.81 -12.78
CA THR A 77 11.96 16.46 -12.46
C THR A 77 12.45 15.31 -13.34
N ASP A 78 13.77 15.13 -13.41
CA ASP A 78 14.39 13.96 -14.06
C ASP A 78 14.51 12.76 -13.10
N TYR A 79 14.52 13.02 -11.79
CA TYR A 79 14.72 12.00 -10.77
C TYR A 79 14.06 12.36 -9.43
N ILE A 80 13.77 11.34 -8.63
CA ILE A 80 13.29 11.46 -7.25
C ILE A 80 14.38 10.85 -6.35
N ARG A 81 14.75 11.54 -5.27
CA ARG A 81 15.71 10.97 -4.33
C ARG A 81 15.02 9.89 -3.48
N PRO A 82 15.72 8.83 -3.06
CA PRO A 82 15.15 7.84 -2.14
C PRO A 82 14.53 8.46 -0.88
N GLU A 83 15.07 9.57 -0.39
CA GLU A 83 14.55 10.29 0.78
C GLU A 83 13.21 11.01 0.52
N ASP A 84 12.86 11.25 -0.74
CA ASP A 84 11.60 11.88 -1.13
C ASP A 84 10.46 10.85 -1.27
N ASP A 85 10.78 9.55 -1.33
CA ASP A 85 9.82 8.44 -1.49
C ASP A 85 8.70 8.44 -0.40
N PRO A 86 9.01 8.61 0.90
CA PRO A 86 7.97 8.67 1.92
C PRO A 86 7.01 9.85 1.74
N PHE A 87 7.47 10.97 1.15
CA PHE A 87 6.61 12.12 0.89
C PHE A 87 5.69 11.85 -0.29
N VAL A 88 6.20 11.26 -1.39
CA VAL A 88 5.37 10.89 -2.55
C VAL A 88 4.27 9.91 -2.15
N GLU A 89 4.56 8.95 -1.27
CA GLU A 89 3.59 7.96 -0.81
C GLU A 89 2.60 8.49 0.23
N HIS A 90 3.01 9.43 1.09
CA HIS A 90 2.15 10.03 2.12
C HIS A 90 0.96 10.79 1.53
N TYR A 91 1.12 11.40 0.35
CA TYR A 91 0.09 12.21 -0.31
C TYR A 91 -0.86 11.42 -1.22
N GLN A 92 -0.75 10.10 -1.31
CA GLN A 92 -1.63 9.31 -2.19
C GLN A 92 -2.95 8.94 -1.50
N THR A 93 -2.88 8.22 -0.39
CA THR A 93 -4.07 7.62 0.22
C THR A 93 -4.98 8.61 0.97
N PRO A 94 -4.45 9.54 1.79
CA PRO A 94 -5.32 10.45 2.55
C PRO A 94 -6.21 11.34 1.67
N PRO A 95 -5.70 12.02 0.61
CA PRO A 95 -6.57 12.84 -0.24
C PRO A 95 -7.64 12.03 -0.98
N ILE A 96 -7.31 10.80 -1.42
CA ILE A 96 -8.28 9.91 -2.07
C ILE A 96 -9.36 9.46 -1.07
N LEU A 97 -8.99 9.20 0.18
CA LEU A 97 -9.95 8.86 1.22
C LEU A 97 -10.89 10.02 1.54
N GLU A 98 -10.39 11.27 1.57
CA GLU A 98 -11.26 12.44 1.76
C GLU A 98 -12.30 12.55 0.63
N ILE A 99 -11.88 12.38 -0.63
CA ILE A 99 -12.82 12.34 -1.77
C ILE A 99 -13.82 11.19 -1.60
N LEU A 100 -13.36 10.00 -1.22
CA LEU A 100 -14.24 8.85 -1.00
C LEU A 100 -15.23 9.08 0.14
N TYR A 101 -14.85 9.83 1.18
CA TYR A 101 -15.77 10.19 2.26
C TYR A 101 -16.85 11.19 1.82
N GLU A 102 -16.50 12.10 0.92
CA GLU A 102 -17.45 13.04 0.32
C GLU A 102 -18.46 12.30 -0.59
N GLU A 103 -17.97 11.35 -1.39
CA GLU A 103 -18.77 10.57 -2.34
C GLU A 103 -19.58 9.44 -1.66
N ASP A 104 -19.06 8.85 -0.58
CA ASP A 104 -19.70 7.79 0.20
C ASP A 104 -19.68 8.08 1.73
N PRO A 105 -20.70 8.82 2.22
CA PRO A 105 -20.81 9.12 3.65
C PRO A 105 -21.01 7.88 4.55
N GLU A 106 -21.53 6.76 4.03
CA GLU A 106 -21.68 5.53 4.80
C GLU A 106 -20.34 4.80 4.95
N PHE A 107 -19.49 4.87 3.93
CA PHE A 107 -18.10 4.45 4.04
C PHE A 107 -17.37 5.27 5.10
N LYS A 108 -17.55 6.60 5.14
CA LYS A 108 -16.97 7.44 6.21
C LYS A 108 -17.38 6.98 7.61
N LYS A 109 -18.66 6.72 7.85
CA LYS A 109 -19.13 6.18 9.15
C LYS A 109 -18.48 4.86 9.51
N SER A 110 -18.22 4.01 8.51
CA SER A 110 -17.54 2.73 8.71
C SER A 110 -16.06 2.91 9.03
N MET A 111 -15.42 3.92 8.42
CA MET A 111 -14.06 4.32 8.76
C MET A 111 -13.97 4.85 10.19
N ASP A 112 -14.90 5.71 10.62
CA ASP A 112 -14.90 6.26 11.98
C ASP A 112 -14.98 5.12 13.02
N LYS A 113 -15.85 4.13 12.81
CA LYS A 113 -15.88 2.89 13.62
C LYS A 113 -14.56 2.12 13.61
N PHE A 114 -13.89 2.05 12.46
CA PHE A 114 -12.59 1.38 12.36
C PHE A 114 -11.50 2.15 13.12
N ILE A 115 -11.49 3.48 13.05
CA ILE A 115 -10.57 4.35 13.80
C ILE A 115 -10.73 4.13 15.30
N ASP A 116 -11.97 4.11 15.81
CA ASP A 116 -12.25 3.81 17.21
C ASP A 116 -11.73 2.43 17.60
N ALA A 117 -11.95 1.42 16.76
CA ALA A 117 -11.47 0.06 17.00
C ALA A 117 -9.94 -0.05 17.02
N ILE A 118 -9.20 0.79 16.30
CA ILE A 118 -7.73 0.86 16.41
C ILE A 118 -7.34 1.25 17.84
N ALA A 119 -7.99 2.25 18.42
CA ALA A 119 -7.70 2.71 19.77
C ALA A 119 -8.03 1.65 20.83
N GLU A 120 -9.06 0.84 20.61
CA GLU A 120 -9.44 -0.28 21.48
C GLU A 120 -8.48 -1.48 21.35
N ASN A 121 -7.84 -1.64 20.18
CA ASN A 121 -6.96 -2.77 19.87
C ASN A 121 -5.46 -2.51 20.14
N LYS A 122 -5.12 -1.53 21.00
CA LYS A 122 -3.72 -1.20 21.36
C LYS A 122 -2.89 -2.41 21.79
N ALA A 123 -3.47 -3.34 22.56
CA ALA A 123 -2.75 -4.54 23.00
C ALA A 123 -2.38 -5.48 21.83
N LEU A 124 -3.30 -5.63 20.86
CA LEU A 124 -3.02 -6.37 19.63
C LEU A 124 -1.92 -5.68 18.83
N ILE A 125 -2.06 -4.37 18.60
CA ILE A 125 -1.12 -3.57 17.82
C ILE A 125 0.27 -3.60 18.44
N GLY A 126 0.39 -3.33 19.75
CA GLY A 126 1.64 -3.34 20.48
C GLY A 126 2.34 -4.71 20.46
N ARG A 127 1.59 -5.81 20.63
CA ARG A 127 2.16 -7.16 20.51
C ARG A 127 2.72 -7.42 19.12
N GLU A 128 2.00 -7.03 18.07
CA GLU A 128 2.42 -7.28 16.69
C GLU A 128 3.57 -6.35 16.29
N ALA A 129 3.61 -5.12 16.79
CA ALA A 129 4.76 -4.22 16.66
C ALA A 129 6.02 -4.82 17.32
N ALA A 130 5.92 -5.25 18.58
CA ALA A 130 7.03 -5.90 19.29
C ALA A 130 7.53 -7.16 18.56
N ARG A 131 6.62 -7.99 18.01
CA ARG A 131 7.00 -9.17 17.22
C ARG A 131 7.73 -8.79 15.92
N ARG A 132 7.28 -7.77 15.20
CA ARG A 132 7.94 -7.30 13.97
C ARG A 132 9.34 -6.77 14.25
N TYR A 133 9.44 -5.81 15.17
CA TYR A 133 10.72 -5.16 15.48
C TYR A 133 11.66 -6.08 16.29
N GLY A 134 11.11 -7.04 17.04
CA GLY A 134 11.89 -8.10 17.70
C GLY A 134 12.30 -9.25 16.79
N GLY A 135 12.01 -9.19 15.48
CA GLY A 135 12.46 -10.19 14.50
C GLY A 135 11.70 -11.52 14.50
N MET A 136 10.58 -11.65 15.23
CA MET A 136 9.78 -12.88 15.34
C MET A 136 9.35 -13.43 13.97
N TYR A 137 9.05 -12.52 13.04
CA TYR A 137 8.57 -12.88 11.71
C TYR A 137 9.68 -12.86 10.64
N GLY A 138 10.92 -12.62 11.03
CA GLY A 138 12.05 -12.47 10.11
C GLY A 138 12.10 -11.10 9.40
N PRO A 139 13.11 -10.89 8.54
CA PRO A 139 13.43 -9.58 7.95
C PRO A 139 12.41 -9.08 6.91
N THR A 140 11.49 -9.94 6.46
CA THR A 140 10.57 -9.66 5.33
C THR A 140 9.18 -9.17 5.75
N CYS A 141 8.87 -9.12 7.05
CA CYS A 141 7.50 -8.87 7.54
C CYS A 141 7.17 -7.40 7.86
N VAL A 142 8.03 -6.48 7.45
CA VAL A 142 7.79 -5.02 7.56
C VAL A 142 7.04 -4.48 6.34
N VAL A 143 6.84 -5.28 5.29
CA VAL A 143 6.25 -4.81 4.03
C VAL A 143 4.72 -4.96 4.03
N ASP A 144 4.02 -3.86 3.76
CA ASP A 144 2.56 -3.70 3.92
C ASP A 144 1.69 -4.33 2.84
N PHE A 145 2.32 -4.91 1.83
CA PHE A 145 1.62 -5.32 0.61
C PHE A 145 1.26 -6.80 0.57
N ALA A 146 1.82 -7.61 1.46
CA ALA A 146 1.59 -9.05 1.49
C ALA A 146 0.52 -9.41 2.53
N MET A 147 -0.46 -10.21 2.10
CA MET A 147 -1.37 -10.90 3.01
C MET A 147 -0.63 -12.10 3.62
N SER A 148 0.18 -11.87 4.67
CA SER A 148 0.98 -12.89 5.34
C SER A 148 0.84 -12.81 6.86
N VAL A 149 1.25 -13.88 7.55
CA VAL A 149 1.38 -13.85 9.00
C VAL A 149 2.38 -12.74 9.37
N GLY A 150 2.00 -11.91 10.35
CA GLY A 150 2.83 -10.79 10.80
C GLY A 150 2.77 -9.53 9.93
N SER A 151 2.06 -9.51 8.80
CA SER A 151 1.94 -8.27 7.99
C SER A 151 0.97 -7.26 8.60
N VAL A 152 1.09 -5.98 8.21
CA VAL A 152 0.12 -4.94 8.61
C VAL A 152 -1.30 -5.27 8.16
N PRO A 153 -1.55 -5.70 6.90
CA PRO A 153 -2.87 -6.17 6.48
C PRO A 153 -3.47 -7.25 7.38
N ASN A 154 -2.66 -8.19 7.89
CA ASN A 154 -3.16 -9.20 8.82
C ASN A 154 -3.65 -8.59 10.16
N VAL A 155 -2.98 -7.56 10.68
CA VAL A 155 -3.43 -6.86 11.89
C VAL A 155 -4.72 -6.08 11.62
N VAL A 156 -4.75 -5.31 10.53
CA VAL A 156 -5.93 -4.56 10.10
C VAL A 156 -7.12 -5.51 9.91
N ASN A 157 -6.92 -6.64 9.22
CA ASN A 157 -7.96 -7.65 9.01
C ASN A 157 -8.49 -8.20 10.33
N ARG A 158 -7.64 -8.49 11.32
CA ARG A 158 -8.08 -8.97 12.65
C ARG A 158 -8.93 -7.95 13.40
N ILE A 159 -8.64 -6.66 13.25
CA ILE A 159 -9.48 -5.59 13.80
C ILE A 159 -10.82 -5.55 13.05
N LEU A 160 -10.78 -5.50 11.72
CA LEU A 160 -11.96 -5.42 10.86
C LEU A 160 -12.93 -6.61 11.02
N THR A 161 -12.42 -7.82 11.28
CA THR A 161 -13.26 -9.01 11.47
C THR A 161 -14.20 -8.90 12.68
N GLY A 162 -13.84 -8.09 13.68
CA GLY A 162 -14.68 -7.85 14.87
C GLY A 162 -15.72 -6.76 14.71
N LEU A 163 -15.70 -6.01 13.61
CA LEU A 163 -16.56 -4.84 13.42
C LEU A 163 -17.87 -5.17 12.70
N ASP A 164 -18.95 -4.56 13.20
CA ASP A 164 -20.25 -4.54 12.54
C ASP A 164 -20.34 -3.36 11.56
N ILE A 165 -19.72 -3.57 10.40
CA ILE A 165 -19.72 -2.70 9.22
C ILE A 165 -19.84 -3.56 7.95
N PRO A 166 -20.29 -2.98 6.81
CA PRO A 166 -20.44 -3.73 5.57
C PRO A 166 -19.14 -4.41 5.11
N ASP A 167 -19.25 -5.62 4.55
CA ASP A 167 -18.09 -6.41 4.11
C ASP A 167 -17.30 -5.71 3.01
N ASP A 168 -17.97 -5.01 2.11
CA ASP A 168 -17.30 -4.26 1.06
C ASP A 168 -16.53 -3.07 1.64
N HIS A 169 -17.02 -2.44 2.72
CA HIS A 169 -16.26 -1.41 3.43
C HIS A 169 -15.02 -2.01 4.11
N LYS A 170 -15.12 -3.20 4.72
CA LYS A 170 -13.95 -3.90 5.28
C LYS A 170 -12.91 -4.18 4.20
N LYS A 171 -13.34 -4.67 3.04
CA LYS A 171 -12.45 -4.93 1.90
C LYS A 171 -11.82 -3.65 1.38
N THR A 172 -12.59 -2.56 1.27
CA THR A 172 -12.07 -1.24 0.85
C THR A 172 -11.07 -0.69 1.86
N ILE A 173 -11.34 -0.76 3.16
CA ILE A 173 -10.37 -0.35 4.21
C ILE A 173 -9.09 -1.17 4.11
N LEU A 174 -9.21 -2.51 3.97
CA LEU A 174 -8.07 -3.40 3.82
C LEU A 174 -7.29 -3.15 2.53
N ALA A 175 -7.97 -2.73 1.46
CA ALA A 175 -7.39 -2.43 0.15
C ALA A 175 -6.84 -1.01 0.03
N ALA A 176 -7.26 -0.08 0.90
CA ALA A 176 -6.70 1.26 1.00
C ALA A 176 -5.23 1.13 1.41
N LYS A 177 -4.34 1.07 0.42
CA LYS A 177 -2.89 0.89 0.61
C LYS A 177 -2.31 2.10 1.36
N SER A 178 -1.15 1.91 1.99
CA SER A 178 -0.39 2.88 2.81
C SER A 178 -0.73 3.03 4.30
N TRP A 179 -1.62 2.21 4.89
CA TRP A 179 -1.78 2.19 6.36
C TRP A 179 -0.46 1.93 7.09
N GLY A 180 0.32 0.99 6.58
CA GLY A 180 1.58 0.62 7.20
C GLY A 180 2.76 1.53 6.86
N MET A 181 2.68 2.38 5.83
CA MET A 181 3.82 3.21 5.39
C MET A 181 3.84 4.58 6.05
N ASN A 182 2.65 5.18 6.23
CA ASN A 182 2.49 6.31 7.15
C ASN A 182 2.90 5.92 8.59
N THR A 183 2.77 4.64 8.93
CA THR A 183 3.12 4.12 10.26
C THR A 183 4.50 3.47 10.35
N SER A 184 5.15 3.06 9.26
CA SER A 184 6.52 2.49 9.29
C SER A 184 7.58 3.58 9.14
N TYR A 185 7.38 4.54 8.23
CA TYR A 185 8.29 5.69 8.09
C TYR A 185 8.00 6.82 9.06
N GLY A 186 6.73 7.02 9.44
CA GLY A 186 6.33 8.03 10.43
C GLY A 186 6.40 7.49 11.85
N ILE A 187 5.42 6.67 12.23
CA ILE A 187 5.29 6.16 13.61
C ILE A 187 6.46 5.25 13.99
N GLY A 188 6.92 4.37 13.10
CA GLY A 188 8.02 3.45 13.36
C GLY A 188 9.34 4.17 13.57
N ALA A 189 9.61 5.20 12.76
CA ALA A 189 10.80 6.04 12.94
C ALA A 189 10.73 6.87 14.22
N ALA A 190 9.57 7.48 14.53
CA ALA A 190 9.35 8.24 15.75
C ALA A 190 9.42 7.37 17.01
N PHE A 191 8.79 6.19 16.98
CA PHE A 191 8.85 5.17 18.04
C PHE A 191 10.28 4.70 18.27
N ARG A 192 11.01 4.35 17.18
CA ARG A 192 12.43 3.99 17.28
C ARG A 192 13.24 5.13 17.90
N ALA A 193 13.08 6.36 17.40
CA ALA A 193 13.80 7.52 17.95
C ALA A 193 13.50 7.72 19.44
N ALA A 194 12.23 7.62 19.84
CA ALA A 194 11.79 7.71 21.23
C ALA A 194 12.40 6.60 22.12
N VAL A 195 12.46 5.36 21.63
CA VAL A 195 13.11 4.25 22.33
C VAL A 195 14.61 4.47 22.47
N GLU A 196 15.29 4.92 21.40
CA GLU A 196 16.73 5.25 21.41
C GLU A 196 17.04 6.46 22.30
N GLU A 197 16.08 7.37 22.52
CA GLU A 197 16.15 8.48 23.48
C GLU A 197 15.91 8.03 24.94
N GLY A 198 15.63 6.75 25.17
CA GLY A 198 15.52 6.16 26.51
C GLY A 198 14.10 6.08 27.05
N LYS A 199 13.07 6.36 26.24
CA LYS A 199 11.67 6.12 26.65
C LYS A 199 11.39 4.62 26.74
N THR A 200 10.52 4.24 27.66
CA THR A 200 9.96 2.88 27.69
C THR A 200 9.08 2.65 26.46
N LEU A 201 8.87 1.38 26.09
CA LEU A 201 7.99 1.03 24.96
C LEU A 201 6.53 1.50 25.13
N ALA A 202 6.11 1.85 26.35
CA ALA A 202 4.79 2.39 26.63
C ALA A 202 4.72 3.92 26.47
N GLU A 203 5.86 4.61 26.59
CA GLU A 203 5.99 6.07 26.44
C GLU A 203 6.37 6.49 25.02
N ALA A 204 7.02 5.60 24.27
CA ALA A 204 7.37 5.75 22.85
C ALA A 204 6.16 5.51 21.95
#